data_AF-A0A3D5VBB4-F1
#
_entry.id   AF-A0A3D5VBB4-F1
#
_cell.length_a   1.000
_cell.length_b   1.000
_cell.length_c   1.000
_cell.angle_alpha   90.00
_cell.angle_beta   90.00
_cell.angle_gamma   90.00
#
_symmetry.space_group_name_H-M   'P 1'
#
loop_
_entity.id
_entity.type
_entity.pdbx_description
1 polymer ?
#
loop_
_entity_poly.entity_id
_entity_poly.type
_entity_poly.pdbx_seq_one_letter_code
_entity_poly.pdbx_strand_id
1 'polypeptide(L)' 'MPEKYFEIRWHARAGQGAKSASQFLTEAAEEAGKYSSSFPEYGAERSGAPMKAFNRVA' A
#
# COMPACT_ATOMS: atom_id res chain seq x y z
N MET A 1 20.77 13.51 1.27
CA MET A 1 20.36 12.19 1.79
C MET A 1 18.98 11.93 1.22
N PRO A 2 18.69 10.80 0.55
CA PRO A 2 17.32 10.57 0.10
C PRO A 2 16.42 10.60 1.34
N GLU A 3 15.28 11.30 1.25
CA GLU A 3 14.34 11.42 2.36
C GLU A 3 13.98 10.03 2.89
N LYS A 4 14.02 9.88 4.21
CA LYS A 4 13.91 8.60 4.89
C LYS A 4 12.43 8.22 5.00
N TYR A 5 11.82 7.81 3.89
CA TYR A 5 10.45 7.33 3.89
C TYR A 5 10.30 6.11 4.82
N PHE A 6 9.22 6.07 5.59
CA PHE A 6 8.74 4.85 6.22
C PHE A 6 8.02 4.00 5.16
N GLU A 7 8.59 2.83 4.86
CA GLU A 7 8.06 1.93 3.84
C GLU A 7 7.34 0.73 4.45
N ILE A 8 6.15 0.41 3.92
CA ILE A 8 5.32 -0.70 4.38
C ILE A 8 4.99 -1.59 3.19
N ARG A 9 5.00 -2.91 3.42
CA ARG A 9 4.60 -3.92 2.44
C ARG A 9 3.54 -4.83 3.02
N TRP A 10 2.40 -4.85 2.36
CA TRP A 10 1.25 -5.70 2.68
C TRP A 10 1.36 -6.99 1.88
N HIS A 11 1.03 -8.12 2.50
CA HIS A 11 0.95 -9.43 1.86
C HIS A 11 -0.44 -9.99 2.06
N ALA A 12 -1.14 -10.27 0.96
CA ALA A 12 -2.51 -10.78 1.00
C ALA A 12 -2.85 -11.56 -0.28
N ARG A 13 -4.09 -12.03 -0.36
CA ARG A 13 -4.73 -12.47 -1.61
C ARG A 13 -5.75 -11.44 -2.09
N ALA A 14 -5.98 -11.41 -3.39
CA ALA A 14 -7.02 -10.57 -3.99
C ALA A 14 -8.38 -10.83 -3.31
N GLY A 15 -9.06 -9.75 -2.90
CA GLY A 15 -10.31 -9.81 -2.14
C GLY A 15 -10.16 -9.67 -0.62
N GLN A 16 -8.95 -9.77 -0.06
CA GLN A 16 -8.71 -9.64 1.39
C GLN A 16 -8.53 -8.19 1.88
N GLY A 17 -8.70 -7.20 1.00
CA GLY A 17 -8.72 -5.77 1.38
C GLY A 17 -7.35 -5.08 1.53
N ALA A 18 -6.22 -5.75 1.28
CA ALA A 18 -4.89 -5.12 1.44
C ALA A 18 -4.66 -3.88 0.56
N LYS A 19 -5.21 -3.83 -0.67
CA LYS A 19 -5.18 -2.63 -1.51
C LYS A 19 -5.91 -1.47 -0.83
N SER A 20 -7.13 -1.73 -0.36
CA SER A 20 -7.97 -0.71 0.29
C SER A 20 -7.33 -0.22 1.59
N ALA A 21 -6.78 -1.13 2.41
CA ALA A 21 -6.07 -0.77 3.63
C ALA A 21 -4.83 0.10 3.36
N SER A 22 -4.05 -0.27 2.32
CA SER A 22 -2.90 0.54 1.87
C SER A 22 -3.34 1.93 1.40
N GLN A 23 -4.44 2.02 0.67
CA GLN A 23 -4.98 3.31 0.21
C GLN A 23 -5.47 4.18 1.39
N PHE A 24 -6.21 3.61 2.34
CA PHE A 24 -6.63 4.31 3.55
C PHE A 24 -5.47 4.79 4.41
N LEU A 25 -4.38 4.02 4.49
CA LEU A 25 -3.19 4.48 5.20
C LEU A 25 -2.58 5.72 4.53
N THR A 26 -2.56 5.76 3.20
CA THR A 26 -2.09 6.94 2.45
C THR A 26 -2.97 8.15 2.71
N GLU A 27 -4.30 8.00 2.60
CA GLU A 27 -5.26 9.07 2.89
C GLU A 27 -5.11 9.60 4.33
N ALA A 28 -5.02 8.70 5.32
CA ALA A 28 -4.82 9.09 6.72
C ALA A 28 -3.47 9.78 6.96
N ALA A 29 -2.42 9.38 6.24
CA ALA A 29 -1.12 10.04 6.33
C ALA A 29 -1.16 11.45 5.72
N GLU A 30 -1.85 11.62 4.59
CA GLU A 30 -2.07 12.93 3.95
C GLU A 30 -2.89 13.87 4.83
N GLU A 31 -3.96 13.37 5.47
CA GLU A 31 -4.74 14.13 6.46
C GLU A 31 -3.90 14.55 7.68
N ALA A 32 -2.88 13.76 8.04
CA ALA A 32 -1.91 14.09 9.07
C ALA A 32 -0.78 15.03 8.59
N GLY A 33 -0.87 15.56 7.36
CA GLY A 33 0.10 16.49 6.77
C GLY A 33 1.39 15.83 6.28
N LYS A 34 1.39 14.51 6.08
CA LYS A 34 2.55 13.76 5.57
C LYS A 34 2.45 13.54 4.08
N TYR A 35 3.60 13.45 3.42
CA TYR A 35 3.64 13.05 2.01
C TYR A 35 3.60 11.54 1.93
N SER A 36 2.60 10.99 1.25
CA SER A 36 2.50 9.55 1.12
C SER A 36 2.08 9.09 -0.27
N SER A 37 2.36 7.82 -0.56
CA SER A 37 1.93 7.16 -1.80
C SER A 37 1.61 5.71 -1.52
N SER A 38 0.65 5.17 -2.26
CA SER A 38 0.31 3.75 -2.24
C SER A 38 0.26 3.17 -3.65
N PHE A 39 0.65 1.90 -3.80
CA PHE A 39 0.53 1.17 -5.06
C PHE A 39 0.40 -0.34 -4.83
N PRO A 40 -0.44 -1.04 -5.62
CA PRO A 40 -0.57 -2.48 -5.56
C PRO A 40 0.31 -3.20 -6.60
N GLU A 41 0.57 -4.49 -6.35
CA GLU A 41 1.13 -5.46 -7.28
C GLU A 41 0.27 -6.73 -7.22
N TYR A 42 -0.19 -7.20 -8.38
CA TYR A 42 -1.06 -8.36 -8.48
C TYR A 42 -0.33 -9.51 -9.19
N GLY A 43 -0.50 -10.73 -8.68
CA GLY A 43 -0.13 -11.94 -9.40
C GLY A 43 -1.00 -12.18 -10.64
N ALA A 44 -0.60 -13.13 -11.49
CA ALA A 44 -1.25 -13.41 -12.77
C ALA A 44 -2.62 -14.12 -12.68
N GLU A 45 -3.00 -14.61 -11.50
CA GLU A 45 -4.26 -15.35 -11.31
C GLU A 45 -5.48 -14.41 -11.42
N ARG A 46 -6.61 -14.92 -11.93
CA ARG A 46 -7.86 -14.12 -12.09
C ARG A 46 -8.63 -13.90 -10.77
N SER A 47 -8.58 -14.87 -9.86
CA SER A 47 -9.32 -14.84 -8.59
C SER A 47 -8.43 -15.33 -7.46
N GLY A 48 -8.45 -14.62 -6.32
CA GLY A 48 -7.65 -14.99 -5.15
C GLY A 48 -6.13 -14.87 -5.36
N ALA A 49 -5.68 -14.18 -6.40
CA ALA A 49 -4.26 -14.02 -6.72
C ALA A 49 -3.46 -13.54 -5.51
N PRO A 50 -2.26 -14.10 -5.24
CA PRO A 50 -1.30 -13.47 -4.34
C PRO A 50 -1.10 -12.02 -4.77
N MET A 51 -1.19 -11.11 -3.81
CA MET A 51 -1.09 -9.68 -4.06
C MET A 51 -0.27 -9.01 -2.97
N LYS A 52 0.41 -7.94 -3.37
CA LYS A 52 1.13 -7.04 -2.48
C LYS A 52 0.58 -5.64 -2.62
N ALA A 53 0.62 -4.87 -1.55
CA ALA A 53 0.45 -3.43 -1.62
C ALA A 53 1.62 -2.77 -0.89
N PHE A 54 1.90 -1.53 -1.24
CA PHE A 54 3.04 -0.80 -0.71
C PHE A 54 2.62 0.60 -0.29
N ASN A 55 3.24 1.11 0.76
CA ASN A 55 3.16 2.52 1.14
C ASN A 55 4.55 3.10 1.32
N ARG A 56 4.68 4.38 0.99
CA ARG A 56 5.80 5.22 1.39
C ARG A 56 5.23 6.45 2.08
N VAL A 57 5.76 6.79 3.25
CA VAL A 57 5.33 7.97 4.04
C VAL A 57 6.56 8.76 4.45
N ALA A 58 6.63 10.05 4.12
CA ALA A 58 7.64 11.01 4.60
C ALA A 58 7.09 11.86 5.73
#